data_AF-A0A327XJK7-F1
#
_entry.id   AF-A0A327XJK7-F1
#
_cell.length_a   1.000
_cell.length_b   1.000
_cell.length_c   1.000
_cell.angle_alpha   90.00
_cell.angle_beta   90.00
_cell.angle_gamma   90.00
#
_symmetry.space_group_name_H-M   'P 1'
#
loop_
_entity.id
_entity.type
_entity.pdbx_description
1 polymer ?
#
loop_
_entity_poly.entity_id
_entity_poly.type
_entity_poly.pdbx_seq_one_letter_code
_entity_poly.pdbx_strand_id
1 'polypeptide(L)'
;MSKSLELLLGTAGGIALMLVVAVNFADRNVAGFPGSPHRVAALPTSSGAMIGAVQAATAEADAPLGLGRAALPEEVAAWDLDVSPDGTGLPEGSGDVWTGEAVFEENCAVCHGSFAEGVDNWPKLAGGGGTLADQDPLKTVGSYWPYLSTVWDYVHRSMPFGNAQSLSPDDVYAIVAYILYSNDLVDDDFELSDKTLAGFEMPNAGGFVTDDRATTEYPQWRRDPCMENCKQDVRITMKATVLDVTPDQDGAPAVAEPAPKAPAVVAPSVAPAAAPAAIDAALAATGAQVFKKCKACHQVGKDAKNRTGPVLTGIVGQAVADREDFKYSKAMVEHGGIWDSASLRGFLADPKGYMKGTKMSFAGLRKPEEIDAVIEYLRSVQ
;
A
#
# COMPACT_ATOMS: atom_id res chain seq x y z
N MET A 1 -1.05 18.55 72.93
CA MET A 1 -0.44 18.38 71.58
C MET A 1 -1.46 18.83 70.55
N SER A 2 -1.02 19.55 69.50
CA SER A 2 -1.94 20.15 68.50
C SER A 2 -2.60 19.06 67.65
N LYS A 3 -3.91 19.17 67.40
CA LYS A 3 -4.69 18.26 66.53
C LYS A 3 -4.07 18.10 65.13
N SER A 4 -3.31 19.10 64.67
CA SER A 4 -2.60 19.04 63.39
C SER A 4 -1.43 18.05 63.39
N LEU A 5 -0.79 17.83 64.55
CA LEU A 5 0.32 16.89 64.68
C LEU A 5 -0.18 15.44 64.60
N GLU A 6 -1.34 15.15 65.20
CA GLU A 6 -1.96 13.82 65.12
C GLU A 6 -2.40 13.48 63.68
N LEU A 7 -2.92 14.47 62.94
CA LEU A 7 -3.31 14.29 61.55
C LEU A 7 -2.08 13.98 60.66
N LEU A 8 -1.01 14.77 60.81
CA LEU A 8 0.23 14.62 60.03
C LEU A 8 0.96 13.30 60.34
N LEU A 9 0.99 12.88 61.62
CA LEU A 9 1.56 11.59 62.01
C LEU A 9 0.77 10.42 61.42
N GLY A 10 -0.56 10.50 61.42
CA GLY A 10 -1.42 9.50 60.77
C GLY A 10 -1.20 9.42 59.27
N THR A 11 -1.05 10.56 58.59
CA THR A 11 -0.81 10.58 57.14
C THR A 11 0.57 10.04 56.77
N ALA A 12 1.61 10.46 57.51
CA ALA A 12 2.98 9.97 57.31
C ALA A 12 3.09 8.45 57.57
N GLY A 13 2.42 7.95 58.61
CA GLY A 13 2.34 6.52 58.90
C GLY A 13 1.63 5.74 57.78
N GLY A 14 0.54 6.28 57.23
CA GLY A 14 -0.19 5.67 56.11
C GLY A 14 0.64 5.58 54.82
N ILE A 15 1.37 6.65 54.49
CA ILE A 15 2.26 6.67 53.30
C ILE A 15 3.41 5.68 53.48
N ALA A 16 4.04 5.66 54.66
CA ALA A 16 5.12 4.71 54.96
C ALA A 16 4.63 3.26 54.85
N LEU A 17 3.45 2.96 55.38
CA LEU A 17 2.85 1.62 55.28
C LEU A 17 2.56 1.24 53.83
N MET A 18 1.98 2.16 53.04
CA MET A 18 1.68 1.92 51.62
C MET A 18 2.96 1.64 50.82
N LEU A 19 4.02 2.43 51.03
CA LEU A 19 5.30 2.23 50.34
C LEU A 19 5.98 0.92 50.74
N VAL A 20 5.95 0.55 52.02
CA VAL A 20 6.51 -0.73 52.50
C VAL A 20 5.76 -1.93 51.91
N VAL A 21 4.43 -1.84 51.84
CA VAL A 21 3.60 -2.89 51.21
C VAL A 21 3.86 -2.95 49.71
N ALA A 22 3.97 -1.81 49.02
CA ALA A 22 4.25 -1.77 47.59
C ALA A 22 5.62 -2.38 47.25
N VAL A 23 6.67 -2.05 48.01
CA VAL A 23 8.02 -2.61 47.81
C VAL A 23 8.04 -4.11 48.10
N ASN A 24 7.45 -4.56 49.21
CA ASN A 24 7.40 -6.00 49.53
C ASN A 24 6.55 -6.81 48.54
N PHE A 25 5.46 -6.22 48.01
CA PHE A 25 4.62 -6.88 47.02
C PHE A 25 5.29 -6.92 45.64
N ALA A 26 6.01 -5.87 45.25
CA ALA A 26 6.78 -5.85 44.02
C ALA A 26 7.92 -6.89 44.07
N ASP A 27 8.71 -6.93 45.14
CA ASP A 27 9.86 -7.87 45.23
C ASP A 27 9.44 -9.33 45.38
N ARG A 28 8.29 -9.64 45.99
CA ARG A 28 7.82 -11.04 46.11
C ARG A 28 7.19 -11.61 44.84
N ASN A 29 6.78 -10.75 43.89
CA ASN A 29 6.09 -11.20 42.67
C ASN A 29 6.91 -11.00 41.39
N VAL A 30 8.08 -10.37 41.46
CA VAL A 30 9.09 -10.46 40.40
C VAL A 30 9.76 -11.81 40.55
N ALA A 31 9.54 -12.71 39.59
CA ALA A 31 10.29 -13.95 39.51
C ALA A 31 11.79 -13.60 39.41
N GLY A 32 12.55 -13.90 40.46
CA GLY A 32 14.00 -13.74 40.43
C GLY A 32 14.57 -14.52 39.26
N PHE A 33 15.53 -13.93 38.55
CA PHE A 33 16.27 -14.65 37.52
C PHE A 33 16.84 -15.92 38.17
N PRO A 34 16.55 -17.14 37.65
CA PRO A 34 17.10 -18.35 38.23
C PRO A 34 18.63 -18.24 38.21
N GLY A 35 19.29 -18.49 39.35
CA GLY A 35 20.75 -18.41 39.48
C GLY A 35 21.51 -19.32 38.51
N SER A 36 20.79 -20.26 37.90
CA SER A 36 21.22 -21.10 36.79
C SER A 36 20.06 -21.15 35.77
N PRO A 37 19.98 -20.21 34.80
CA PRO A 37 18.96 -20.28 33.77
C PRO A 37 19.09 -21.60 33.01
N HIS A 38 17.96 -22.20 32.66
CA HIS A 38 17.93 -23.43 31.87
C HIS A 38 18.72 -23.20 30.58
N ARG A 39 19.93 -23.75 30.52
CA ARG A 39 20.67 -23.89 29.26
C ARG A 39 19.92 -24.93 28.45
N VAL A 40 19.60 -24.60 27.21
CA VAL A 40 19.02 -25.55 26.26
C VAL A 40 19.92 -26.78 26.24
N ALA A 41 19.40 -27.92 26.69
CA ALA A 41 20.17 -29.16 26.65
C ALA A 41 20.50 -29.47 25.19
N ALA A 42 21.75 -29.85 24.92
CA ALA A 42 22.15 -30.28 23.59
C ALA A 42 21.20 -31.39 23.12
N LEU A 43 20.51 -31.14 22.01
CA LEU A 43 19.65 -32.13 21.37
C LEU A 43 20.50 -33.37 21.06
N PRO A 44 20.04 -34.59 21.39
CA PRO A 44 20.74 -35.79 20.98
C PRO A 44 20.75 -35.83 19.45
N THR A 45 21.95 -35.83 18.89
CA THR A 45 22.22 -35.89 17.46
C THR A 45 21.72 -37.22 16.90
N SER A 46 20.51 -37.25 16.37
CA SER A 46 20.04 -38.31 15.48
C SER A 46 20.05 -37.79 14.03
N SER A 47 21.15 -38.11 13.35
CA SER A 47 21.31 -38.39 11.92
C SER A 47 20.35 -37.74 10.91
N GLY A 48 20.86 -36.79 10.12
CA GLY A 48 20.36 -36.55 8.76
C GLY A 48 20.49 -35.12 8.21
N ALA A 49 21.66 -34.79 7.66
CA ALA A 49 21.94 -33.77 6.63
C ALA A 49 21.75 -32.26 6.97
N MET A 50 22.88 -31.53 6.91
CA MET A 50 23.03 -30.07 6.69
C MET A 50 22.43 -29.13 7.75
N ILE A 51 22.96 -29.18 8.96
CA ILE A 51 23.06 -27.98 9.81
C ILE A 51 24.54 -27.88 10.19
N GLY A 52 25.19 -26.82 9.69
CA GLY A 52 26.58 -26.51 10.01
C GLY A 52 26.78 -26.57 11.52
N ALA A 53 27.83 -27.27 11.94
CA ALA A 53 28.17 -27.46 13.33
C ALA A 53 28.27 -26.09 14.02
N VAL A 54 27.24 -25.71 14.77
CA VAL A 54 27.35 -24.71 15.83
C VAL A 54 28.22 -25.36 16.90
N GLN A 55 29.53 -25.32 16.72
CA GLN A 55 30.43 -25.34 17.85
C GLN A 55 30.04 -24.10 18.65
N ALA A 56 29.40 -24.32 19.80
CA ALA A 56 29.26 -23.31 20.82
C ALA A 56 30.68 -22.93 21.25
N ALA A 57 31.30 -22.03 20.49
CA ALA A 57 32.47 -21.31 20.93
C ALA A 57 32.08 -20.71 22.27
N THR A 58 32.83 -21.09 23.30
CA THR A 58 32.69 -20.54 24.64
C THR A 58 32.64 -19.02 24.52
N ALA A 59 31.70 -18.39 25.23
CA ALA A 59 31.62 -16.93 25.29
C ALA A 59 33.02 -16.36 25.49
N GLU A 60 33.37 -15.32 24.72
CA GLU A 60 34.70 -14.72 24.84
C GLU A 60 34.92 -14.29 26.27
N ALA A 61 36.01 -14.79 26.88
CA ALA A 61 36.32 -14.58 28.28
C ALA A 61 36.48 -13.09 28.65
N ASP A 62 36.63 -12.22 27.65
CA ASP A 62 36.85 -10.77 27.79
C ASP A 62 35.60 -9.91 27.56
N ALA A 63 34.41 -10.49 27.29
CA ALA A 63 33.18 -9.70 27.19
C ALA A 63 32.81 -9.09 28.56
N PRO A 64 32.39 -7.81 28.66
CA PRO A 64 32.14 -7.12 29.94
C PRO A 64 31.18 -7.83 30.90
N LEU A 65 30.28 -8.66 30.36
CA LEU A 65 29.33 -9.49 31.12
C LEU A 65 29.51 -11.01 30.86
N GLY A 66 30.50 -11.41 30.05
CA GLY A 66 30.69 -12.81 29.64
C GLY A 66 29.53 -13.39 28.83
N LEU A 67 28.76 -12.54 28.14
CA LEU A 67 27.62 -12.93 27.31
C LEU A 67 27.95 -12.78 25.82
N GLY A 68 27.45 -13.71 25.01
CA GLY A 68 27.64 -13.71 23.55
C GLY A 68 29.00 -14.26 23.11
N ARG A 69 29.27 -14.19 21.81
CA ARG A 69 30.56 -14.49 21.17
C ARG A 69 30.81 -13.46 20.07
N ALA A 70 32.05 -13.33 19.62
CA ALA A 70 32.34 -12.57 18.40
C ALA A 70 31.52 -13.11 17.22
N ALA A 71 30.92 -12.20 16.45
CA ALA A 71 30.25 -12.54 15.19
C ALA A 71 31.30 -12.98 14.17
N LEU A 72 31.03 -14.06 13.45
CA LEU A 72 31.93 -14.51 12.39
C LEU A 72 31.79 -13.55 11.19
N PRO A 73 32.87 -13.32 10.41
CA PRO A 73 32.79 -12.49 9.21
C PRO A 73 31.68 -12.91 8.25
N GLU A 74 31.43 -14.22 8.12
CA GLU A 74 30.38 -14.76 7.25
C GLU A 74 28.97 -14.48 7.78
N GLU A 75 28.80 -14.38 9.10
CA GLU A 75 27.52 -14.04 9.72
C GLU A 75 27.20 -12.55 9.56
N VAL A 76 28.23 -11.71 9.71
CA VAL A 76 28.10 -10.27 9.44
C VAL A 76 27.79 -10.08 7.96
N ALA A 77 28.55 -10.67 7.05
CA ALA A 77 28.33 -10.55 5.61
C ALA A 77 26.94 -11.06 5.15
N ALA A 78 26.36 -12.04 5.84
CA ALA A 78 25.04 -12.55 5.52
C ALA A 78 23.89 -11.64 5.99
N TRP A 79 24.12 -10.79 6.98
CA TRP A 79 23.06 -10.00 7.64
C TRP A 79 23.22 -8.49 7.43
N ASP A 80 24.46 -8.01 7.36
CA ASP A 80 24.82 -6.63 7.06
C ASP A 80 24.87 -6.43 5.54
N LEU A 81 23.69 -6.14 4.99
CA LEU A 81 23.46 -5.87 3.57
C LEU A 81 23.05 -4.41 3.35
N ASP A 82 23.26 -3.56 4.36
CA ASP A 82 22.79 -2.18 4.37
C ASP A 82 23.60 -1.36 3.35
N VAL A 83 22.92 -0.54 2.55
CA VAL A 83 23.58 0.34 1.57
C VAL A 83 23.38 1.81 1.92
N SER A 84 24.50 2.47 2.22
CA SER A 84 24.52 3.89 2.55
C SER A 84 24.38 4.78 1.30
N PRO A 85 23.89 6.03 1.43
CA PRO A 85 23.77 6.97 0.31
C PRO A 85 25.07 7.26 -0.45
N ASP A 86 26.23 7.06 0.17
CA ASP A 86 27.54 7.23 -0.46
C ASP A 86 28.05 5.99 -1.22
N GLY A 87 27.23 4.93 -1.28
CA GLY A 87 27.56 3.65 -1.93
C GLY A 87 28.27 2.65 -1.02
N THR A 88 28.56 2.99 0.24
CA THR A 88 29.11 2.02 1.20
C THR A 88 28.14 0.84 1.36
N GLY A 89 28.64 -0.38 1.19
CA GLY A 89 27.86 -1.61 1.29
C GLY A 89 27.39 -2.20 -0.04
N LEU A 90 27.59 -1.51 -1.17
CA LEU A 90 27.24 -2.05 -2.48
C LEU A 90 28.08 -3.30 -2.84
N PRO A 91 27.46 -4.43 -3.22
CA PRO A 91 28.18 -5.54 -3.84
C PRO A 91 28.57 -5.20 -5.27
N GLU A 92 29.66 -5.81 -5.75
CA GLU A 92 30.07 -5.72 -7.16
C GLU A 92 28.95 -6.26 -8.07
N GLY A 93 28.65 -5.53 -9.15
CA GLY A 93 27.63 -5.93 -10.10
C GLY A 93 27.17 -4.80 -11.01
N SER A 94 26.36 -5.16 -11.99
CA SER A 94 25.80 -4.23 -12.98
C SER A 94 24.52 -4.76 -13.61
N GLY A 95 23.68 -3.86 -14.10
CA GLY A 95 22.48 -4.23 -14.84
C GLY A 95 21.95 -3.08 -15.71
N ASP A 96 21.49 -3.43 -16.91
CA ASP A 96 20.89 -2.50 -17.86
C ASP A 96 19.36 -2.48 -17.79
N VAL A 97 18.75 -1.47 -18.42
CA VAL A 97 17.29 -1.27 -18.45
C VAL A 97 16.53 -2.46 -19.03
N TRP A 98 17.03 -3.07 -20.11
CA TRP A 98 16.33 -4.16 -20.82
C TRP A 98 16.34 -5.47 -20.03
N THR A 99 17.47 -5.79 -19.40
CA THR A 99 17.57 -6.89 -18.43
C THR A 99 16.64 -6.60 -17.25
N GLY A 100 16.62 -5.35 -16.79
CA GLY A 100 15.75 -4.90 -15.72
C GLY A 100 14.28 -5.09 -16.02
N GLU A 101 13.82 -4.73 -17.23
CA GLU A 101 12.44 -4.93 -17.68
C GLU A 101 12.05 -6.41 -17.62
N ALA A 102 12.90 -7.30 -18.13
CA ALA A 102 12.63 -8.74 -18.15
C ALA A 102 12.49 -9.30 -16.74
N VAL A 103 13.42 -8.97 -15.83
CA VAL A 103 13.37 -9.41 -14.43
C VAL A 103 12.17 -8.79 -13.71
N PHE A 104 11.86 -7.52 -13.97
CA PHE A 104 10.73 -6.80 -13.38
C PHE A 104 9.39 -7.40 -13.81
N GLU A 105 9.22 -7.75 -15.08
CA GLU A 105 8.00 -8.37 -15.60
C GLU A 105 7.74 -9.74 -14.94
N GLU A 106 8.79 -10.53 -14.73
CA GLU A 106 8.68 -11.85 -14.08
C GLU A 106 8.39 -11.75 -12.57
N ASN A 107 9.04 -10.81 -11.88
CA ASN A 107 9.10 -10.81 -10.42
C ASN A 107 8.30 -9.69 -9.74
N CYS A 108 7.95 -8.61 -10.45
CA CYS A 108 7.45 -7.38 -9.85
C CYS A 108 6.12 -6.90 -10.46
N ALA A 109 5.94 -7.04 -11.78
CA ALA A 109 4.85 -6.42 -12.53
C ALA A 109 3.43 -6.87 -12.09
N VAL A 110 3.30 -8.09 -11.54
CA VAL A 110 2.02 -8.59 -11.01
C VAL A 110 1.40 -7.67 -9.95
N CYS A 111 2.24 -6.95 -9.19
CA CYS A 111 1.82 -5.96 -8.20
C CYS A 111 2.12 -4.54 -8.65
N HIS A 112 3.30 -4.30 -9.23
CA HIS A 112 3.77 -2.95 -9.52
C HIS A 112 3.45 -2.46 -10.93
N GLY A 113 2.80 -3.28 -11.79
CA GLY A 113 2.44 -2.93 -13.16
C GLY A 113 3.65 -3.01 -14.09
N SER A 114 3.47 -3.30 -15.38
CA SER A 114 4.60 -3.51 -16.29
C SER A 114 5.51 -2.28 -16.39
N PHE A 115 5.00 -1.07 -16.21
CA PHE A 115 5.75 0.18 -16.25
C PHE A 115 5.98 0.80 -14.87
N ALA A 116 5.96 -0.04 -13.82
CA ALA A 116 6.08 0.39 -12.43
C ALA A 116 4.98 1.37 -11.95
N GLU A 117 3.84 1.43 -12.64
CA GLU A 117 2.73 2.38 -12.41
C GLU A 117 1.76 1.97 -11.30
N GLY A 118 1.94 0.77 -10.73
CA GLY A 118 1.13 0.15 -9.68
C GLY A 118 -0.15 -0.51 -10.21
N VAL A 119 -0.45 -1.73 -9.75
CA VAL A 119 -1.70 -2.44 -10.03
C VAL A 119 -2.64 -2.36 -8.83
N ASP A 120 -3.91 -2.03 -9.07
CA ASP A 120 -4.92 -1.87 -8.03
C ASP A 120 -4.50 -0.86 -6.94
N ASN A 121 -4.24 -1.33 -5.72
CA ASN A 121 -3.80 -0.52 -4.59
C ASN A 121 -2.34 -0.81 -4.18
N TRP A 122 -1.61 -1.58 -4.98
CA TRP A 122 -0.18 -1.77 -4.76
C TRP A 122 0.59 -0.47 -5.05
N PRO A 123 1.76 -0.29 -4.41
CA PRO A 123 2.54 0.93 -4.56
C PRO A 123 2.93 1.21 -6.01
N LYS A 124 2.79 2.48 -6.41
CA LYS A 124 3.33 3.01 -7.67
C LYS A 124 4.80 3.33 -7.44
N LEU A 125 5.67 2.79 -8.27
CA LEU A 125 7.11 3.04 -8.20
C LEU A 125 7.53 4.18 -9.15
N ALA A 126 6.72 4.46 -10.17
CA ALA A 126 6.91 5.54 -11.12
C ALA A 126 5.76 6.55 -11.17
N GLY A 127 6.11 7.80 -11.56
CA GLY A 127 5.16 8.91 -11.76
C GLY A 127 5.07 9.86 -10.56
N GLY A 128 4.16 10.84 -10.64
CA GLY A 128 3.94 11.81 -9.55
C GLY A 128 4.93 12.95 -9.46
N GLY A 129 5.80 13.12 -10.47
CA GLY A 129 6.68 14.29 -10.58
C GLY A 129 5.89 15.60 -10.49
N GLY A 130 6.34 16.51 -9.62
CA GLY A 130 5.70 17.80 -9.40
C GLY A 130 4.44 17.80 -8.52
N THR A 131 3.97 16.65 -8.04
CA THR A 131 2.72 16.56 -7.26
C THR A 131 2.89 16.76 -5.75
N LEU A 132 4.12 17.00 -5.26
CA LEU A 132 4.40 17.05 -3.81
C LEU A 132 3.65 18.16 -3.05
N ALA A 133 3.18 19.20 -3.75
CA ALA A 133 2.40 20.29 -3.19
C ALA A 133 0.88 20.16 -3.41
N ASP A 134 0.42 19.10 -4.08
CA ASP A 134 -0.99 18.87 -4.34
C ASP A 134 -1.75 18.43 -3.08
N GLN A 135 -3.09 18.48 -3.12
CA GLN A 135 -3.93 18.00 -2.02
C GLN A 135 -3.74 16.49 -1.75
N ASP A 136 -3.45 15.72 -2.79
CA ASP A 136 -3.18 14.28 -2.72
C ASP A 136 -1.90 13.95 -3.50
N PRO A 137 -0.71 14.13 -2.90
CA PRO A 137 0.57 13.92 -3.56
C PRO A 137 0.81 12.46 -3.95
N LEU A 138 1.30 12.22 -5.17
CA LEU A 138 1.78 10.92 -5.59
C LEU A 138 3.28 10.79 -5.33
N LYS A 139 3.62 10.10 -4.25
CA LYS A 139 5.00 9.92 -3.75
C LYS A 139 5.57 8.58 -4.22
N THR A 140 6.50 8.63 -5.16
CA THR A 140 7.13 7.46 -5.81
C THR A 140 8.64 7.56 -5.70
N VAL A 141 9.37 6.61 -6.31
CA VAL A 141 10.83 6.64 -6.38
C VAL A 141 11.30 7.94 -7.05
N GLY A 142 10.80 8.25 -8.25
CA GLY A 142 11.23 9.45 -8.98
C GLY A 142 10.69 10.77 -8.43
N SER A 143 9.54 10.78 -7.74
CA SER A 143 8.96 12.03 -7.24
C SER A 143 9.38 12.42 -5.82
N TYR A 144 9.74 11.45 -4.97
CA TYR A 144 9.89 11.69 -3.54
C TYR A 144 11.18 11.15 -2.94
N TRP A 145 11.74 10.05 -3.43
CA TRP A 145 12.85 9.41 -2.74
C TRP A 145 14.16 10.20 -2.93
N PRO A 146 14.99 10.35 -1.88
CA PRO A 146 16.19 11.18 -1.95
C PRO A 146 17.43 10.46 -2.49
N TYR A 147 17.51 9.14 -2.33
CA TYR A 147 18.71 8.37 -2.65
C TYR A 147 18.37 7.06 -3.35
N LEU A 148 19.18 6.72 -4.35
CA LEU A 148 19.06 5.47 -5.10
C LEU A 148 19.49 4.25 -4.27
N SER A 149 20.40 4.46 -3.30
CA SER A 149 20.83 3.41 -2.36
C SER A 149 19.66 2.78 -1.60
N THR A 150 18.68 3.59 -1.20
CA THR A 150 17.48 3.12 -0.50
C THR A 150 16.64 2.21 -1.39
N VAL A 151 16.56 2.50 -2.69
CA VAL A 151 15.84 1.65 -3.66
C VAL A 151 16.56 0.32 -3.79
N TRP A 152 17.89 0.34 -3.98
CA TRP A 152 18.70 -0.87 -4.12
C TRP A 152 18.62 -1.76 -2.88
N ASP A 153 18.89 -1.21 -1.69
CA ASP A 153 18.86 -1.95 -0.41
C ASP A 153 17.48 -2.56 -0.18
N TYR A 154 16.43 -1.75 -0.27
CA TYR A 154 15.08 -2.22 0.00
C TYR A 154 14.64 -3.32 -0.98
N VAL A 155 14.96 -3.19 -2.27
CA VAL A 155 14.64 -4.21 -3.26
C VAL A 155 15.41 -5.49 -2.98
N HIS A 156 16.73 -5.42 -2.78
CA HIS A 156 17.57 -6.59 -2.49
C HIS A 156 17.13 -7.32 -1.21
N ARG A 157 16.84 -6.55 -0.14
CA ARG A 157 16.54 -7.09 1.18
C ARG A 157 15.11 -7.57 1.36
N SER A 158 14.15 -6.93 0.69
CA SER A 158 12.72 -7.05 1.03
C SER A 158 11.80 -7.36 -0.14
N MET A 159 12.32 -7.43 -1.37
CA MET A 159 11.54 -7.77 -2.57
C MET A 159 12.06 -9.05 -3.25
N PRO A 160 11.21 -9.75 -4.02
CA PRO A 160 9.76 -9.54 -4.17
C PRO A 160 8.95 -9.81 -2.89
N PHE A 161 7.81 -9.15 -2.72
CA PHE A 161 6.96 -9.35 -1.55
C PHE A 161 6.45 -10.81 -1.48
N GLY A 162 6.78 -11.51 -0.39
CA GLY A 162 6.50 -12.93 -0.22
C GLY A 162 7.63 -13.87 -0.64
N ASN A 163 8.68 -13.36 -1.29
CA ASN A 163 9.88 -14.10 -1.69
C ASN A 163 11.15 -13.22 -1.59
N ALA A 164 11.30 -12.47 -0.50
CA ALA A 164 12.40 -11.54 -0.30
C ALA A 164 13.78 -12.24 -0.28
N GLN A 165 14.85 -11.51 -0.63
CA GLN A 165 16.23 -12.00 -0.73
C GLN A 165 16.41 -13.15 -1.74
N SER A 166 15.60 -13.17 -2.80
CA SER A 166 15.70 -14.15 -3.90
C SER A 166 16.42 -13.63 -5.14
N LEU A 167 16.70 -12.32 -5.20
CA LEU A 167 17.33 -11.65 -6.33
C LEU A 167 18.85 -11.59 -6.14
N SER A 168 19.59 -11.74 -7.23
CA SER A 168 21.04 -11.49 -7.24
C SER A 168 21.36 -10.00 -7.27
N PRO A 169 22.59 -9.57 -6.90
CA PRO A 169 23.01 -8.18 -7.04
C PRO A 169 22.78 -7.59 -8.44
N ASP A 170 23.13 -8.33 -9.50
CA ASP A 170 22.95 -7.90 -10.89
C ASP A 170 21.46 -7.71 -11.23
N ASP A 171 20.59 -8.62 -10.77
CA ASP A 171 19.14 -8.48 -10.95
C ASP A 171 18.62 -7.19 -10.31
N VAL A 172 19.11 -6.85 -9.12
CA VAL A 172 18.70 -5.64 -8.41
C VAL A 172 19.21 -4.39 -9.13
N TYR A 173 20.47 -4.36 -9.61
CA TYR A 173 20.96 -3.25 -10.43
C TYR A 173 20.10 -3.04 -11.68
N ALA A 174 19.76 -4.13 -12.38
CA ALA A 174 18.93 -4.09 -13.57
C ALA A 174 17.51 -3.57 -13.25
N ILE A 175 16.86 -4.10 -12.20
CA ILE A 175 15.54 -3.63 -11.75
C ILE A 175 15.57 -2.13 -11.41
N VAL A 176 16.60 -1.67 -10.70
CA VAL A 176 16.73 -0.26 -10.33
C VAL A 176 16.92 0.61 -11.59
N ALA A 177 17.75 0.18 -12.55
CA ALA A 177 17.88 0.86 -13.85
C ALA A 177 16.52 0.96 -14.57
N TYR A 178 15.73 -0.12 -14.57
CA TYR A 178 14.38 -0.12 -15.15
C TYR A 178 13.40 0.82 -14.43
N ILE A 179 13.46 0.91 -13.09
CA ILE A 179 12.64 1.85 -12.32
C ILE A 179 13.03 3.30 -12.63
N LEU A 180 14.33 3.60 -12.81
CA LEU A 180 14.79 4.91 -13.24
C LEU A 180 14.27 5.27 -14.63
N TYR A 181 14.36 4.32 -15.58
CA TYR A 181 13.80 4.47 -16.93
C TYR A 181 12.29 4.72 -16.89
N SER A 182 11.55 3.94 -16.08
CA SER A 182 10.09 4.10 -15.90
C SER A 182 9.69 5.45 -15.29
N ASN A 183 10.62 6.14 -14.65
CA ASN A 183 10.44 7.50 -14.12
C ASN A 183 10.94 8.60 -15.08
N ASP A 184 11.29 8.25 -16.32
CA ASP A 184 11.88 9.16 -17.32
C ASP A 184 13.18 9.85 -16.82
N LEU A 185 13.98 9.15 -15.99
CA LEU A 185 15.22 9.71 -15.43
C LEU A 185 16.49 9.30 -16.18
N VAL A 186 16.42 8.25 -16.99
CA VAL A 186 17.52 7.71 -17.81
C VAL A 186 16.96 7.20 -19.15
N ASP A 187 17.82 7.07 -20.15
CA ASP A 187 17.48 6.48 -21.45
C ASP A 187 17.51 4.93 -21.40
N ASP A 188 17.04 4.28 -22.46
CA ASP A 188 16.86 2.82 -22.56
C ASP A 188 18.18 2.03 -22.71
N ASP A 189 19.29 2.71 -23.01
CA ASP A 189 20.64 2.13 -23.09
C ASP A 189 21.45 2.31 -21.79
N PHE A 190 20.83 2.83 -20.73
CA PHE A 190 21.47 3.08 -19.45
C PHE A 190 21.85 1.77 -18.72
N GLU A 191 23.03 1.78 -18.10
CA GLU A 191 23.54 0.70 -17.26
C GLU A 191 23.91 1.24 -15.88
N LEU A 192 23.38 0.60 -14.83
CA LEU A 192 23.68 0.90 -13.44
C LEU A 192 24.67 -0.12 -12.89
N SER A 193 25.60 0.32 -12.05
CA SER A 193 26.60 -0.54 -11.42
C SER A 193 26.95 -0.08 -10.00
N ASP A 194 27.70 -0.91 -9.29
CA ASP A 194 28.31 -0.58 -8.00
C ASP A 194 29.10 0.74 -8.03
N LYS A 195 29.69 1.06 -9.19
CA LYS A 195 30.54 2.24 -9.39
C LYS A 195 29.77 3.50 -9.72
N THR A 196 28.57 3.37 -10.28
CA THR A 196 27.78 4.50 -10.81
C THR A 196 26.61 4.87 -9.90
N LEU A 197 26.11 3.94 -9.08
CA LEU A 197 24.91 4.14 -8.27
C LEU A 197 24.99 5.35 -7.33
N ALA A 198 26.08 5.50 -6.58
CA ALA A 198 26.24 6.59 -5.62
C ALA A 198 26.36 7.98 -6.29
N GLY A 199 26.72 8.02 -7.58
CA GLY A 199 26.84 9.26 -8.34
C GLY A 199 25.50 9.76 -8.91
N PHE A 200 24.43 8.99 -8.81
CA PHE A 200 23.13 9.34 -9.36
C PHE A 200 22.35 10.25 -8.41
N GLU A 201 22.08 11.49 -8.82
CA GLU A 201 21.31 12.46 -8.02
C GLU A 201 19.80 12.33 -8.30
N MET A 202 19.02 11.92 -7.30
CA MET A 202 17.56 11.81 -7.41
C MET A 202 16.89 13.20 -7.44
N PRO A 203 15.75 13.38 -8.13
CA PRO A 203 15.09 14.68 -8.24
C PRO A 203 14.74 15.35 -6.90
N ASN A 204 14.50 14.56 -5.85
CA ASN A 204 14.14 15.04 -4.52
C ASN A 204 15.26 14.86 -3.47
N ALA A 205 16.53 14.77 -3.88
CA ALA A 205 17.68 14.61 -2.97
C ALA A 205 17.72 15.69 -1.86
N GLY A 206 17.39 16.93 -2.20
CA GLY A 206 17.30 18.06 -1.25
C GLY A 206 15.93 18.27 -0.58
N GLY A 207 14.97 17.35 -0.77
CA GLY A 207 13.58 17.54 -0.36
C GLY A 207 13.25 17.21 1.10
N PHE A 208 14.25 16.82 1.90
CA PHE A 208 14.07 16.38 3.27
C PHE A 208 14.81 17.29 4.24
N VAL A 209 14.22 17.46 5.43
CA VAL A 209 14.81 18.22 6.53
C VAL A 209 14.85 17.36 7.78
N THR A 210 15.84 17.61 8.63
CA THR A 210 15.83 17.07 10.01
C THR A 210 14.64 17.67 10.76
N ASP A 211 14.02 16.88 11.64
CA ASP A 211 12.89 17.30 12.47
C ASP A 211 13.14 18.66 13.16
N ASP A 212 12.35 19.67 12.77
CA ASP A 212 12.48 21.05 13.25
C ASP A 212 11.36 21.47 14.22
N ARG A 213 10.50 20.54 14.65
CA ARG A 213 9.34 20.84 15.52
C ARG A 213 9.72 21.55 16.81
N ALA A 214 10.95 21.36 17.28
CA ALA A 214 11.50 22.07 18.43
C ALA A 214 11.54 23.59 18.26
N THR A 215 11.75 24.08 17.04
CA THR A 215 11.80 25.50 16.70
C THR A 215 10.50 25.99 16.05
N THR A 216 9.84 25.16 15.24
CA THR A 216 8.65 25.55 14.47
C THR A 216 7.35 25.37 15.25
N GLU A 217 7.21 24.36 16.11
CA GLU A 217 5.93 23.99 16.72
C GLU A 217 5.91 24.12 18.25
N TYR A 218 6.92 23.59 18.95
CA TYR A 218 6.91 23.53 20.41
C TYR A 218 6.76 24.90 21.08
N PRO A 219 7.37 26.00 20.57
CA PRO A 219 7.12 27.35 21.11
C PRO A 219 5.69 27.85 20.91
N GLN A 220 4.94 27.27 19.97
CA GLN A 220 3.53 27.55 19.77
C GLN A 220 2.64 26.78 20.75
N TRP A 221 3.00 25.52 21.05
CA TRP A 221 2.18 24.61 21.86
C TRP A 221 2.47 24.65 23.37
N ARG A 222 3.69 25.01 23.77
CA ARG A 222 4.10 25.12 25.17
C ARG A 222 3.82 26.51 25.74
N ARG A 223 2.59 26.99 25.53
CA ARG A 223 2.05 28.24 26.10
C ARG A 223 0.95 27.89 27.09
N ASP A 224 0.62 28.81 27.99
CA ASP A 224 -0.51 28.63 28.89
C ASP A 224 -1.80 28.49 28.06
N PRO A 225 -2.55 27.38 28.19
CA PRO A 225 -3.77 27.18 27.43
C PRO A 225 -4.88 28.12 27.92
N CYS A 226 -5.84 28.42 27.03
CA CYS A 226 -7.05 29.12 27.46
C CYS A 226 -7.88 28.21 28.38
N MET A 227 -8.34 28.76 29.51
CA MET A 227 -9.14 28.03 30.50
C MET A 227 -10.63 28.38 30.46
N GLU A 228 -10.99 29.59 30.05
CA GLU A 228 -12.38 30.07 30.06
C GLU A 228 -12.71 30.88 28.81
N ASN A 229 -13.93 30.75 28.29
CA ASN A 229 -14.44 31.51 27.13
C ASN A 229 -13.58 31.39 25.85
N CYS A 230 -13.01 30.20 25.60
CA CYS A 230 -11.95 29.99 24.60
C CYS A 230 -12.38 29.99 23.14
N LYS A 231 -13.66 29.70 22.86
CA LYS A 231 -14.23 29.69 21.51
C LYS A 231 -15.60 30.36 21.54
N GLN A 232 -15.90 31.11 20.49
CA GLN A 232 -17.21 31.75 20.31
C GLN A 232 -18.27 30.80 19.74
N ASP A 233 -17.82 29.77 19.00
CA ASP A 233 -18.70 28.81 18.33
C ASP A 233 -18.05 27.41 18.31
N VAL A 234 -18.90 26.38 18.31
CA VAL A 234 -18.53 24.95 18.35
C VAL A 234 -19.26 24.13 17.28
N ARG A 235 -19.50 24.71 16.11
CA ARG A 235 -20.14 24.01 14.99
C ARG A 235 -19.42 22.71 14.59
N ILE A 236 -20.22 21.67 14.33
CA ILE A 236 -19.72 20.40 13.82
C ILE A 236 -19.39 20.57 12.33
N THR A 237 -18.15 20.35 11.94
CA THR A 237 -17.69 20.45 10.53
C THR A 237 -17.49 19.10 9.85
N MET A 238 -17.23 18.04 10.62
CA MET A 238 -17.02 16.68 10.11
C MET A 238 -17.55 15.67 11.12
N LYS A 239 -18.17 14.58 10.63
CA LYS A 239 -18.61 13.43 11.43
C LYS A 239 -18.05 12.16 10.81
N ALA A 240 -17.38 11.30 11.59
CA ALA A 240 -16.85 10.03 11.09
C ALA A 240 -17.94 9.10 10.53
N THR A 241 -19.16 9.18 11.09
CA THR A 241 -20.35 8.45 10.62
C THR A 241 -20.80 8.84 9.22
N VAL A 242 -20.28 9.93 8.65
CA VAL A 242 -20.53 10.30 7.25
C VAL A 242 -19.66 9.49 6.29
N LEU A 243 -18.44 9.12 6.71
CA LEU A 243 -17.55 8.27 5.91
C LEU A 243 -17.92 6.79 6.05
N ASP A 244 -18.27 6.36 7.26
CA ASP A 244 -18.79 5.03 7.57
C ASP A 244 -17.94 3.87 7.01
N VAL A 245 -16.63 3.95 7.26
CA VAL A 245 -15.63 2.93 6.84
C VAL A 245 -15.07 2.12 8.02
N THR A 246 -15.60 2.33 9.22
CA THR A 246 -15.23 1.57 10.42
C THR A 246 -15.99 0.25 10.40
N PRO A 247 -15.32 -0.92 10.52
CA PRO A 247 -16.03 -2.19 10.57
C PRO A 247 -17.04 -2.23 11.71
N ASP A 248 -18.25 -2.72 11.41
CA ASP A 248 -19.28 -2.95 12.42
C ASP A 248 -18.88 -4.11 13.34
N GLN A 249 -19.23 -3.99 14.62
CA GLN A 249 -19.24 -5.14 15.52
C GLN A 249 -20.58 -5.87 15.36
N ASP A 250 -20.54 -7.19 15.21
CA ASP A 250 -21.75 -8.01 15.21
C ASP A 250 -22.60 -7.70 16.45
N GLY A 251 -23.78 -7.10 16.24
CA GLY A 251 -24.71 -6.75 17.31
C GLY A 251 -24.62 -5.32 17.86
N ALA A 252 -23.79 -4.44 17.30
CA ALA A 252 -23.90 -3.01 17.58
C ALA A 252 -25.18 -2.46 16.92
N PRO A 253 -26.03 -1.70 17.64
CA PRO A 253 -27.21 -1.09 17.03
C PRO A 253 -26.74 -0.08 15.98
N ALA A 254 -27.10 -0.33 14.72
CA ALA A 254 -26.99 0.65 13.66
C ALA A 254 -27.65 1.94 14.13
N VAL A 255 -26.85 2.98 14.37
CA VAL A 255 -27.37 4.31 14.71
C VAL A 255 -27.87 4.91 13.40
N ALA A 256 -29.08 4.53 13.03
CA ALA A 256 -29.80 5.13 11.93
C ALA A 256 -30.12 6.60 12.30
N GLU A 257 -29.32 7.55 11.81
CA GLU A 257 -29.81 8.91 11.62
C GLU A 257 -30.86 8.87 10.49
N PRO A 258 -31.97 9.64 10.61
CA PRO A 258 -33.05 9.58 9.65
C PRO A 258 -32.59 10.12 8.30
N ALA A 259 -32.72 9.30 7.26
CA ALA A 259 -32.53 9.74 5.90
C ALA A 259 -33.40 10.99 5.61
N PRO A 260 -32.85 12.05 5.00
CA PRO A 260 -33.69 13.12 4.48
C PRO A 260 -34.67 12.51 3.47
N LYS A 261 -35.97 12.74 3.67
CA LYS A 261 -37.03 12.29 2.77
C LYS A 261 -36.73 12.80 1.36
N ALA A 262 -36.35 11.88 0.48
CA ALA A 262 -36.28 12.14 -0.94
C ALA A 262 -37.67 12.59 -1.43
N PRO A 263 -37.78 13.64 -2.26
CA PRO A 263 -39.03 13.94 -2.93
C PRO A 263 -39.37 12.79 -3.89
N ALA A 264 -40.66 12.45 -3.95
CA ALA A 264 -41.18 11.41 -4.82
C ALA A 264 -40.79 11.70 -6.28
N VAL A 265 -39.97 10.81 -6.85
CA VAL A 265 -39.61 10.86 -8.26
C VAL A 265 -40.77 10.28 -9.06
N VAL A 266 -41.31 11.11 -9.95
CA VAL A 266 -42.32 10.76 -10.94
C VAL A 266 -41.69 9.78 -11.92
N ALA A 267 -42.29 8.61 -12.10
CA ALA A 267 -41.87 7.63 -13.09
C ALA A 267 -41.95 8.24 -14.51
N PRO A 268 -40.87 8.20 -15.33
CA PRO A 268 -41.00 8.51 -16.74
C PRO A 268 -41.68 7.35 -17.47
N SER A 269 -42.63 7.71 -18.31
CA SER A 269 -43.34 6.86 -19.26
C SER A 269 -42.36 6.12 -20.18
N VAL A 270 -42.56 4.81 -20.29
CA VAL A 270 -41.90 3.94 -21.28
C VAL A 270 -42.42 4.32 -22.67
N ALA A 271 -41.54 4.85 -23.52
CA ALA A 271 -41.76 4.92 -24.96
C ALA A 271 -41.28 3.61 -25.62
N PRO A 272 -41.89 3.15 -26.72
CA PRO A 272 -41.53 1.88 -27.34
C PRO A 272 -40.13 1.94 -27.96
N ALA A 273 -39.31 0.95 -27.65
CA ALA A 273 -37.98 0.75 -28.24
C ALA A 273 -38.07 0.62 -29.77
N ALA A 274 -37.28 1.42 -30.48
CA ALA A 274 -37.03 1.25 -31.90
C ALA A 274 -36.31 -0.09 -32.15
N ALA A 275 -36.62 -0.74 -33.27
CA ALA A 275 -36.02 -2.01 -33.68
C ALA A 275 -34.48 -1.95 -33.67
N PRO A 276 -33.77 -3.02 -33.25
CA PRO A 276 -32.32 -2.99 -33.18
C PRO A 276 -31.71 -2.83 -34.57
N ALA A 277 -30.90 -1.78 -34.74
CA ALA A 277 -30.07 -1.60 -35.92
C ALA A 277 -29.15 -2.81 -36.11
N ALA A 278 -28.99 -3.27 -37.35
CA ALA A 278 -28.10 -4.37 -37.70
C ALA A 278 -26.65 -4.10 -37.23
N ILE A 279 -25.94 -5.15 -36.81
CA ILE A 279 -24.55 -5.06 -36.36
C ILE A 279 -23.63 -4.73 -37.54
N ASP A 280 -22.78 -3.71 -37.40
CA ASP A 280 -21.68 -3.44 -38.31
C ASP A 280 -20.50 -4.37 -37.99
N ALA A 281 -20.33 -5.41 -38.81
CA ALA A 281 -19.29 -6.41 -38.61
C ALA A 281 -17.85 -5.84 -38.71
N ALA A 282 -17.63 -4.81 -39.52
CA ALA A 282 -16.31 -4.21 -39.68
C ALA A 282 -15.96 -3.36 -38.45
N LEU A 283 -16.93 -2.58 -37.95
CA LEU A 283 -16.76 -1.81 -36.73
C LEU A 283 -16.61 -2.72 -35.50
N ALA A 284 -17.40 -3.80 -35.42
CA ALA A 284 -17.27 -4.81 -34.37
C ALA A 284 -15.90 -5.52 -34.39
N ALA A 285 -15.31 -5.76 -35.57
CA ALA A 285 -13.96 -6.31 -35.67
C ALA A 285 -12.89 -5.34 -35.15
N THR A 286 -13.01 -4.05 -35.44
CA THR A 286 -12.17 -3.00 -34.82
C THR A 286 -12.36 -2.95 -33.31
N GLY A 287 -13.61 -3.03 -32.85
CA GLY A 287 -13.97 -3.08 -31.44
C GLY A 287 -13.34 -4.25 -30.70
N ALA A 288 -13.30 -5.43 -31.32
CA ALA A 288 -12.64 -6.61 -30.77
C ALA A 288 -11.12 -6.40 -30.55
N GLN A 289 -10.47 -5.57 -31.38
CA GLN A 289 -9.07 -5.19 -31.19
C GLN A 289 -8.90 -4.24 -30.01
N VAL A 290 -9.74 -3.21 -29.91
CA VAL A 290 -9.72 -2.27 -28.78
C VAL A 290 -10.06 -2.98 -27.47
N PHE A 291 -11.00 -3.93 -27.50
CA PHE A 291 -11.41 -4.74 -26.35
C PHE A 291 -10.25 -5.56 -25.75
N LYS A 292 -9.11 -5.74 -26.45
CA LYS A 292 -7.90 -6.33 -25.85
C LYS A 292 -7.46 -5.60 -24.58
N LYS A 293 -7.68 -4.27 -24.50
CA LYS A 293 -7.46 -3.44 -23.31
C LYS A 293 -8.34 -3.86 -22.12
N CYS A 294 -9.45 -4.55 -22.37
CA CYS A 294 -10.42 -5.00 -21.37
C CYS A 294 -10.25 -6.48 -20.98
N LYS A 295 -9.51 -7.28 -21.77
CA LYS A 295 -9.41 -8.74 -21.61
C LYS A 295 -8.67 -9.21 -20.35
N ALA A 296 -7.84 -8.34 -19.77
CA ALA A 296 -7.20 -8.62 -18.48
C ALA A 296 -8.27 -8.79 -17.38
N CYS A 297 -9.30 -7.95 -17.40
CA CYS A 297 -10.32 -7.90 -16.36
C CYS A 297 -11.65 -8.55 -16.74
N HIS A 298 -11.99 -8.60 -18.03
CA HIS A 298 -13.30 -9.05 -18.50
C HIS A 298 -13.20 -10.20 -19.50
N GLN A 299 -14.20 -11.07 -19.47
CA GLN A 299 -14.40 -12.11 -20.46
C GLN A 299 -15.74 -11.93 -21.19
N VAL A 300 -15.76 -12.40 -22.44
CA VAL A 300 -16.94 -12.44 -23.33
C VAL A 300 -16.97 -13.80 -24.03
N GLY A 301 -18.16 -14.34 -24.22
CA GLY A 301 -18.39 -15.68 -24.79
C GLY A 301 -19.20 -16.61 -23.88
N LYS A 302 -19.46 -17.81 -24.39
CA LYS A 302 -20.36 -18.81 -23.76
C LYS A 302 -19.81 -19.41 -22.47
N ASP A 303 -18.48 -19.53 -22.37
CA ASP A 303 -17.78 -20.09 -21.20
C ASP A 303 -17.10 -18.99 -20.36
N ALA A 304 -17.51 -17.74 -20.53
CA ALA A 304 -16.93 -16.59 -19.84
C ALA A 304 -17.21 -16.68 -18.32
N LYS A 305 -16.19 -16.37 -17.53
CA LYS A 305 -16.25 -16.33 -16.06
C LYS A 305 -15.89 -14.94 -15.56
N ASN A 306 -16.47 -14.58 -14.43
CA ASN A 306 -16.09 -13.36 -13.71
C ASN A 306 -14.59 -13.41 -13.34
N ARG A 307 -13.91 -12.28 -13.47
CA ARG A 307 -12.52 -12.07 -13.05
C ARG A 307 -12.47 -10.81 -12.17
N THR A 308 -11.46 -9.97 -12.36
CA THR A 308 -11.41 -8.63 -11.77
C THR A 308 -12.66 -7.80 -12.13
N GLY A 309 -13.21 -7.99 -13.33
CA GLY A 309 -14.50 -7.45 -13.75
C GLY A 309 -15.54 -8.53 -14.06
N PRO A 310 -16.83 -8.17 -14.15
CA PRO A 310 -17.90 -9.10 -14.51
C PRO A 310 -17.79 -9.58 -15.95
N VAL A 311 -18.44 -10.70 -16.26
CA VAL A 311 -18.68 -11.13 -17.65
C VAL A 311 -19.49 -10.08 -18.40
N LEU A 312 -19.02 -9.73 -19.60
CA LEU A 312 -19.63 -8.70 -20.46
C LEU A 312 -20.46 -9.26 -21.62
N THR A 313 -20.58 -10.58 -21.75
CA THR A 313 -21.45 -11.23 -22.74
C THR A 313 -22.87 -10.71 -22.59
N GLY A 314 -23.42 -10.08 -23.63
CA GLY A 314 -24.77 -9.51 -23.60
C GLY A 314 -25.00 -8.38 -22.60
N ILE A 315 -23.98 -7.56 -22.32
CA ILE A 315 -24.11 -6.43 -21.38
C ILE A 315 -24.91 -5.24 -21.96
N VAL A 316 -24.92 -5.05 -23.28
CA VAL A 316 -25.62 -3.91 -23.89
C VAL A 316 -27.13 -4.09 -23.76
N GLY A 317 -27.80 -3.10 -23.17
CA GLY A 317 -29.23 -3.11 -22.86
C GLY A 317 -29.58 -3.77 -21.52
N GLN A 318 -28.61 -4.30 -20.78
CA GLN A 318 -28.85 -4.85 -19.44
C GLN A 318 -28.87 -3.78 -18.36
N ALA A 319 -29.49 -4.11 -17.22
CA ALA A 319 -29.42 -3.27 -16.04
C ALA A 319 -27.96 -3.15 -15.55
N VAL A 320 -27.61 -1.97 -15.03
CA VAL A 320 -26.32 -1.76 -14.39
C VAL A 320 -26.25 -2.61 -13.12
N ALA A 321 -25.12 -3.28 -12.91
CA ALA A 321 -24.86 -4.17 -11.76
C ALA A 321 -25.75 -5.43 -11.66
N ASP A 322 -26.14 -6.02 -12.80
CA ASP A 322 -27.11 -7.13 -12.85
C ASP A 322 -26.53 -8.56 -12.74
N ARG A 323 -25.20 -8.74 -12.74
CA ARG A 323 -24.62 -10.10 -12.60
C ARG A 323 -24.65 -10.55 -11.14
N GLU A 324 -25.58 -11.44 -10.82
CA GLU A 324 -25.79 -11.97 -9.44
C GLU A 324 -24.51 -12.54 -8.81
N ASP A 325 -23.64 -13.16 -9.60
CA ASP A 325 -22.39 -13.77 -9.13
C ASP A 325 -21.17 -12.81 -9.11
N PHE A 326 -21.39 -11.49 -9.26
CA PHE A 326 -20.32 -10.50 -9.21
C PHE A 326 -20.53 -9.45 -8.12
N LYS A 327 -19.49 -9.19 -7.32
CA LYS A 327 -19.53 -8.18 -6.25
C LYS A 327 -19.20 -6.80 -6.78
N TYR A 328 -20.24 -6.01 -7.07
CA TYR A 328 -20.11 -4.63 -7.55
C TYR A 328 -19.66 -3.64 -6.46
N SER A 329 -19.19 -2.46 -6.87
CA SER A 329 -19.02 -1.31 -5.98
C SER A 329 -20.38 -0.74 -5.57
N LYS A 330 -20.47 -0.20 -4.34
CA LYS A 330 -21.66 0.51 -3.85
C LYS A 330 -22.13 1.59 -4.84
N ALA A 331 -21.18 2.38 -5.37
CA ALA A 331 -21.45 3.39 -6.39
C ALA A 331 -22.10 2.85 -7.68
N MET A 332 -21.78 1.62 -8.10
CA MET A 332 -22.34 1.02 -9.32
C MET A 332 -23.76 0.51 -9.09
N VAL A 333 -23.99 -0.07 -7.92
CA VAL A 333 -25.34 -0.50 -7.51
C VAL A 333 -26.26 0.72 -7.34
N GLU A 334 -25.77 1.78 -6.69
CA GLU A 334 -26.56 3.00 -6.45
C GLU A 334 -26.81 3.84 -7.71
N HIS A 335 -25.90 3.80 -8.69
CA HIS A 335 -26.10 4.50 -9.97
C HIS A 335 -27.33 3.95 -10.72
N GLY A 336 -27.52 2.63 -10.70
CA GLY A 336 -28.61 1.96 -11.39
C GLY A 336 -28.66 2.27 -12.89
N GLY A 337 -29.83 2.07 -13.51
CA GLY A 337 -30.05 2.37 -14.94
C GLY A 337 -29.74 1.20 -15.87
N ILE A 338 -29.56 1.51 -17.16
CA ILE A 338 -29.38 0.53 -18.24
C ILE A 338 -28.10 0.85 -19.02
N TRP A 339 -27.34 -0.18 -19.38
CA TRP A 339 -26.18 -0.08 -20.27
C TRP A 339 -26.58 0.10 -21.74
N ASP A 340 -27.16 1.24 -22.07
CA ASP A 340 -27.36 1.66 -23.45
C ASP A 340 -26.09 2.28 -24.07
N SER A 341 -26.14 2.62 -25.36
CA SER A 341 -24.97 3.18 -26.06
C SER A 341 -24.51 4.54 -25.53
N ALA A 342 -25.39 5.33 -24.90
CA ALA A 342 -25.03 6.63 -24.36
C ALA A 342 -24.37 6.48 -22.98
N SER A 343 -24.94 5.65 -22.10
CA SER A 343 -24.37 5.37 -20.79
C SER A 343 -23.04 4.63 -20.89
N LEU A 344 -22.93 3.65 -21.80
CA LEU A 344 -21.65 2.99 -22.10
C LEU A 344 -20.62 3.96 -22.67
N ARG A 345 -21.02 4.89 -23.55
CA ARG A 345 -20.06 5.86 -24.11
C ARG A 345 -19.51 6.80 -23.02
N GLY A 346 -20.36 7.29 -22.13
CA GLY A 346 -19.94 8.11 -20.99
C GLY A 346 -19.04 7.34 -20.02
N PHE A 347 -19.44 6.12 -19.67
CA PHE A 347 -18.67 5.29 -18.73
C PHE A 347 -17.33 4.82 -19.30
N LEU A 348 -17.25 4.44 -20.58
CA LEU A 348 -16.01 4.00 -21.21
C LEU A 348 -15.04 5.14 -21.50
N ALA A 349 -15.52 6.38 -21.62
CA ALA A 349 -14.67 7.56 -21.80
C ALA A 349 -13.92 7.94 -20.52
N ASP A 350 -14.60 7.92 -19.36
CA ASP A 350 -14.02 8.20 -18.05
C ASP A 350 -14.83 7.49 -16.95
N PRO A 351 -14.47 6.23 -16.59
CA PRO A 351 -15.22 5.46 -15.61
C PRO A 351 -15.30 6.14 -14.23
N LYS A 352 -14.18 6.74 -13.77
CA LYS A 352 -14.09 7.37 -12.45
C LYS A 352 -14.86 8.69 -12.40
N GLY A 353 -14.82 9.47 -13.48
CA GLY A 353 -15.61 10.70 -13.61
C GLY A 353 -17.10 10.44 -13.82
N TYR A 354 -17.46 9.41 -14.60
CA TYR A 354 -18.86 9.02 -14.83
C TYR A 354 -19.50 8.44 -13.57
N MET A 355 -18.74 7.64 -12.80
CA MET A 355 -19.22 6.99 -11.59
C MET A 355 -18.19 7.05 -10.48
N LYS A 356 -18.25 8.12 -9.69
CA LYS A 356 -17.35 8.31 -8.55
C LYS A 356 -17.51 7.17 -7.54
N GLY A 357 -16.41 6.46 -7.25
CA GLY A 357 -16.40 5.29 -6.37
C GLY A 357 -16.64 3.95 -7.09
N THR A 358 -16.66 3.93 -8.43
CA THR A 358 -16.57 2.68 -9.19
C THR A 358 -15.26 1.94 -8.88
N LYS A 359 -15.33 0.61 -8.75
CA LYS A 359 -14.16 -0.26 -8.59
C LYS A 359 -13.46 -0.57 -9.93
N MET A 360 -14.03 -0.14 -11.06
CA MET A 360 -13.39 -0.35 -12.36
C MET A 360 -12.19 0.60 -12.52
N SER A 361 -10.98 0.09 -12.28
CA SER A 361 -9.73 0.85 -12.42
C SER A 361 -9.27 0.88 -13.88
N PHE A 362 -9.98 1.67 -14.69
CA PHE A 362 -9.66 1.89 -16.09
C PHE A 362 -9.63 3.41 -16.36
N ALA A 363 -8.57 3.88 -17.02
CA ALA A 363 -8.36 5.31 -17.28
C ALA A 363 -9.36 5.90 -18.31
N GLY A 364 -10.07 5.04 -19.05
CA GLY A 364 -10.98 5.44 -20.11
C GLY A 364 -10.35 5.40 -21.51
N LEU A 365 -11.21 5.33 -22.53
CA LEU A 365 -10.81 5.40 -23.92
C LEU A 365 -10.85 6.87 -24.39
N ARG A 366 -9.71 7.38 -24.87
CA ARG A 366 -9.59 8.79 -25.29
C ARG A 366 -10.22 9.11 -26.64
N LYS A 367 -10.38 8.11 -27.51
CA LYS A 367 -10.88 8.29 -28.88
C LYS A 367 -12.36 7.88 -28.94
N PRO A 368 -13.27 8.78 -29.31
CA PRO A 368 -14.70 8.46 -29.46
C PRO A 368 -14.95 7.28 -30.40
N GLU A 369 -14.16 7.17 -31.47
CA GLU A 369 -14.29 6.09 -32.46
C GLU A 369 -13.92 4.71 -31.87
N GLU A 370 -12.95 4.67 -30.94
CA GLU A 370 -12.59 3.43 -30.23
C GLU A 370 -13.71 3.01 -29.25
N ILE A 371 -14.38 3.98 -28.61
CA ILE A 371 -15.52 3.71 -27.73
C ILE A 371 -16.67 3.10 -28.53
N ASP A 372 -17.01 3.72 -29.66
CA ASP A 372 -18.10 3.29 -30.53
C ASP A 372 -17.84 1.89 -31.09
N ALA A 373 -16.60 1.62 -31.47
CA ALA A 373 -16.18 0.29 -31.92
C ALA A 373 -16.34 -0.76 -30.81
N VAL A 374 -15.93 -0.48 -29.57
CA VAL A 374 -16.11 -1.42 -28.44
C VAL A 374 -17.57 -1.66 -28.12
N ILE A 375 -18.41 -0.63 -28.15
CA ILE A 375 -19.85 -0.78 -27.94
C ILE A 375 -20.46 -1.67 -29.03
N GLU A 376 -20.08 -1.48 -30.29
CA GLU A 376 -20.56 -2.31 -31.39
C GLU A 376 -20.08 -3.77 -31.27
N TYR A 377 -18.83 -3.99 -30.82
CA TYR A 377 -18.34 -5.32 -30.49
C TYR A 377 -19.15 -5.95 -29.35
N LEU A 378 -19.44 -5.23 -28.27
CA LEU A 378 -20.26 -5.73 -27.16
C LEU A 378 -21.69 -6.07 -27.58
N ARG A 379 -22.27 -5.31 -28.52
CA ARG A 379 -23.57 -5.64 -29.14
C ARG A 379 -23.51 -6.92 -29.96
N SER A 380 -22.37 -7.25 -30.56
CA SER A 380 -22.18 -8.46 -31.37
C SER A 380 -22.00 -9.74 -30.56
N VAL A 381 -21.64 -9.64 -29.27
CA VAL A 381 -21.41 -10.76 -28.34
C VAL A 381 -22.53 -10.93 -27.31
N GLN A 382 -23.78 -10.73 -27.74
CA GLN A 382 -24.98 -10.95 -26.93
C GLN A 382 -25.26 -12.43 -26.68
#